data_AF-A0A0E0Y248-F1
#
_entry.id   AF-A0A0E0Y248-F1
#
_cell.length_a   1.000
_cell.length_b   1.000
_cell.length_c   1.000
_cell.angle_alpha   90.00
_cell.angle_beta   90.00
_cell.angle_gamma   90.00
#
_symmetry.space_group_name_H-M   'P 1'
#
loop_
_entity.id
_entity.type
_entity.pdbx_description
1 polymer ?
#
loop_
_entity_poly.entity_id
_entity_poly.type
_entity_poly.pdbx_seq_one_letter_code
_entity_poly.pdbx_strand_id
1 'polypeptide(L)'
;MFLKTESFEYNGVSVTLSELSALQRIEHLAQLKRQAEQAGSSLNRQVSVEDLVRTGAFLVAMSLWHSHPQKTKMPSMNEAVKQIEQEVLTTWPTEAIAQAENVVMRLSGMSEFVVNDAPEQADDAGPAEPVSAGKCSTVS
;
A
#
# COMPACT_ATOMS: atom_id res chain seq x y z
N MET A 1 15.80 12.53 -15.04
CA MET A 1 15.33 12.42 -13.65
C MET A 1 15.38 10.95 -13.27
N PHE A 2 16.06 10.60 -12.19
CA PHE A 2 16.17 9.21 -11.72
C PHE A 2 15.07 8.94 -10.70
N LEU A 3 14.54 7.72 -10.70
CA LEU A 3 13.57 7.28 -9.71
C LEU A 3 14.26 7.17 -8.34
N LYS A 4 13.56 7.56 -7.27
CA LYS A 4 14.03 7.27 -5.89
C LYS A 4 14.14 5.76 -5.71
N THR A 5 15.18 5.31 -5.01
CA THR A 5 15.42 3.90 -4.73
C THR A 5 15.79 3.67 -3.27
N GLU A 6 15.53 2.47 -2.78
CA GLU A 6 15.90 2.02 -1.43
C GLU A 6 16.30 0.54 -1.47
N SER A 7 17.33 0.17 -0.70
CA SER A 7 17.70 -1.23 -0.50
C SER A 7 16.75 -1.88 0.50
N PHE A 8 16.07 -2.93 0.08
CA PHE A 8 15.21 -3.75 0.92
C PHE A 8 15.91 -5.07 1.22
N GLU A 9 16.12 -5.36 2.50
CA GLU A 9 16.72 -6.62 2.95
C GLU A 9 15.71 -7.43 3.74
N TYR A 10 15.57 -8.70 3.38
CA TYR A 10 14.72 -9.64 4.10
C TYR A 10 15.43 -11.00 4.16
N ASN A 11 15.54 -11.58 5.36
CA ASN A 11 16.25 -12.84 5.59
C ASN A 11 17.68 -12.88 4.99
N GLY A 12 18.40 -11.75 5.02
CA GLY A 12 19.76 -11.63 4.46
C GLY A 12 19.85 -11.58 2.93
N VAL A 13 18.71 -11.53 2.23
CA VAL A 13 18.64 -11.27 0.78
C VAL A 13 18.30 -9.79 0.59
N SER A 14 19.13 -9.09 -0.20
CA SER A 14 18.93 -7.66 -0.49
C SER A 14 18.51 -7.45 -1.94
N VAL A 15 17.52 -6.59 -2.15
CA VAL A 15 17.05 -6.13 -3.46
C VAL A 15 16.89 -4.62 -3.46
N THR A 16 16.85 -4.00 -4.64
CA THR A 16 16.62 -2.56 -4.77
C THR A 16 15.19 -2.29 -5.20
N LEU A 17 14.43 -1.61 -4.35
CA LEU A 17 13.08 -1.12 -4.66
C LEU A 17 13.17 0.31 -5.21
N SER A 18 12.33 0.63 -6.17
CA SER A 18 12.24 1.94 -6.81
C SER A 18 10.84 2.55 -6.63
N GLU A 19 10.74 3.88 -6.65
CA GLU A 19 9.45 4.55 -6.72
C GLU A 19 8.73 4.22 -8.04
N LEU A 20 7.41 4.26 -8.00
CA LEU A 20 6.59 4.07 -9.19
C LEU A 20 6.54 5.35 -10.03
N SER A 21 6.78 5.20 -11.32
CA SER A 21 6.52 6.26 -12.30
C SER A 21 5.03 6.66 -12.29
N ALA A 22 4.72 7.86 -12.81
CA ALA A 22 3.32 8.31 -12.90
C ALA A 22 2.43 7.32 -13.67
N LEU A 23 2.95 6.71 -14.75
CA LEU A 23 2.21 5.71 -15.52
C LEU A 23 1.95 4.42 -14.71
N GLN A 24 2.93 3.94 -13.95
CA GLN A 24 2.76 2.78 -13.08
C GLN A 24 1.73 3.04 -11.97
N ARG A 25 1.70 4.25 -11.42
CA ARG A 25 0.69 4.66 -10.42
C ARG A 25 -0.72 4.65 -11.01
N ILE A 26 -0.88 5.14 -12.24
CA ILE A 26 -2.16 5.08 -12.96
C ILE A 26 -2.58 3.63 -13.21
N GLU A 27 -1.65 2.76 -13.62
CA GLU A 27 -1.94 1.34 -13.83
C GLU A 27 -2.38 0.64 -12.54
N HIS A 28 -1.71 0.93 -11.42
CA HIS A 28 -2.10 0.40 -10.12
C HIS A 28 -3.54 0.79 -9.74
N LEU A 29 -3.90 2.07 -9.90
CA LEU A 29 -5.26 2.56 -9.65
C LEU A 29 -6.29 1.90 -10.58
N ALA A 30 -5.94 1.71 -11.86
CA ALA A 30 -6.80 1.02 -12.82
C ALA A 30 -7.00 -0.47 -12.46
N GLN A 31 -5.99 -1.13 -11.90
CA GLN A 31 -6.12 -2.49 -11.37
C GLN A 31 -7.04 -2.54 -10.16
N LEU A 32 -6.85 -1.66 -9.17
CA LEU A 32 -7.70 -1.59 -7.98
C LEU A 32 -9.17 -1.30 -8.35
N LYS A 33 -9.40 -0.38 -9.30
CA LYS A 33 -10.74 -0.10 -9.82
C LYS A 33 -11.37 -1.35 -10.45
N ARG A 34 -10.66 -2.07 -11.31
CA ARG A 34 -11.16 -3.32 -11.92
C ARG A 34 -11.49 -4.38 -10.88
N GLN A 35 -10.66 -4.53 -9.85
CA GLN A 35 -10.92 -5.44 -8.74
C GLN A 35 -12.17 -5.03 -7.96
N ALA A 36 -12.36 -3.74 -7.68
CA ALA A 36 -13.53 -3.22 -6.99
C ALA A 36 -14.82 -3.38 -7.82
N GLU A 37 -14.76 -3.16 -9.14
CA GLU A 37 -15.90 -3.37 -10.05
C GLU A 37 -16.29 -4.86 -10.13
N GLN A 38 -15.30 -5.75 -10.22
CA GLN A 38 -15.54 -7.20 -10.15
C GLN A 38 -16.09 -7.62 -8.78
N ALA A 39 -15.66 -6.96 -7.70
CA ALA A 39 -16.16 -7.17 -6.34
C ALA A 39 -17.58 -6.64 -6.11
N GLY A 40 -17.97 -5.55 -6.77
CA GLY A 40 -19.28 -4.88 -6.63
C GLY A 40 -20.47 -5.70 -7.13
N SER A 41 -20.24 -6.81 -7.83
CA SER A 41 -21.26 -7.80 -8.19
C SER A 41 -21.65 -8.70 -7.00
N SER A 42 -20.85 -8.73 -5.92
CA SER A 42 -21.12 -9.46 -4.69
C SER A 42 -21.24 -8.49 -3.51
N LEU A 43 -22.47 -8.15 -3.12
CA LEU A 43 -22.80 -7.12 -2.11
C LEU A 43 -22.28 -7.37 -0.67
N ASN A 44 -21.43 -8.39 -0.44
CA ASN A 44 -20.87 -8.78 0.86
C ASN A 44 -19.45 -9.33 0.69
N ARG A 45 -18.51 -8.55 0.14
CA ARG A 45 -17.19 -9.09 -0.19
C ARG A 45 -16.18 -8.92 0.94
N GLN A 46 -15.78 -10.05 1.53
CA GLN A 46 -14.52 -10.15 2.26
C GLN A 46 -13.37 -10.05 1.25
N VAL A 47 -12.46 -9.09 1.42
CA VAL A 47 -11.19 -9.09 0.69
C VAL A 47 -10.38 -10.28 1.21
N SER A 48 -10.02 -11.20 0.32
CA SER A 48 -9.21 -12.35 0.70
C SER A 48 -7.77 -11.90 1.01
N VAL A 49 -7.10 -12.59 1.92
CA VAL A 49 -5.66 -12.41 2.13
C VAL A 49 -4.91 -12.63 0.82
N GLU A 50 -5.37 -13.57 -0.03
CA GLU A 50 -4.77 -13.79 -1.35
C GLU A 50 -4.85 -12.55 -2.26
N ASP A 51 -5.97 -11.83 -2.24
CA ASP A 51 -6.16 -10.62 -3.05
C ASP A 51 -5.21 -9.49 -2.60
N LEU A 52 -4.99 -9.37 -1.28
CA LEU A 52 -4.04 -8.43 -0.70
C LEU A 52 -2.60 -8.78 -1.10
N VAL A 53 -2.20 -10.05 -0.95
CA VAL A 53 -0.85 -10.50 -1.30
C VAL A 53 -0.58 -10.33 -2.79
N ARG A 54 -1.54 -10.63 -3.66
CA ARG A 54 -1.40 -10.42 -5.11
C ARG A 54 -1.26 -8.95 -5.45
N THR A 55 -2.05 -8.09 -4.81
CA THR A 55 -1.95 -6.64 -4.99
C THR A 55 -0.58 -6.10 -4.56
N GLY A 56 -0.10 -6.50 -3.37
CA GLY A 56 1.24 -6.13 -2.90
C GLY A 56 2.35 -6.65 -3.81
N ALA A 57 2.27 -7.91 -4.25
CA ALA A 57 3.26 -8.50 -5.16
C ALA A 57 3.32 -7.78 -6.51
N PHE A 58 2.17 -7.40 -7.07
CA PHE A 58 2.13 -6.63 -8.32
C PHE A 58 2.81 -5.26 -8.16
N LEU A 59 2.57 -4.59 -7.02
CA LEU A 59 3.17 -3.30 -6.73
C LEU A 59 4.69 -3.39 -6.56
N VAL A 60 5.16 -4.41 -5.83
CA VAL A 60 6.59 -4.73 -5.68
C VAL A 60 7.22 -5.06 -7.03
N ALA A 61 6.54 -5.82 -7.89
CA ALA A 61 7.05 -6.18 -9.21
C ALA A 61 7.25 -4.97 -10.14
N MET A 62 6.32 -4.01 -10.12
CA MET A 62 6.48 -2.74 -10.84
C MET A 62 7.70 -1.95 -10.37
N SER A 63 7.98 -1.97 -9.06
CA SER A 63 9.15 -1.34 -8.47
C SER A 63 10.45 -2.04 -8.87
N LEU A 64 10.51 -3.37 -8.74
CA LEU A 64 11.68 -4.19 -9.07
C LEU A 64 12.04 -4.13 -10.56
N TRP A 65 11.05 -3.95 -11.44
CA TRP A 65 11.25 -3.88 -12.89
C TRP A 65 12.33 -2.87 -13.31
N HIS A 66 12.50 -1.78 -12.57
CA HIS A 66 13.46 -0.73 -12.92
C HIS A 66 14.92 -1.18 -12.86
N SER A 67 15.24 -2.12 -11.96
CA SER A 67 16.56 -2.74 -11.77
C SER A 67 16.63 -4.18 -12.27
N HIS A 68 15.52 -4.74 -12.75
CA HIS A 68 15.44 -6.15 -13.12
C HIS A 68 16.16 -6.44 -14.46
N PRO A 69 16.93 -7.54 -14.56
CA PRO A 69 17.64 -7.91 -15.80
C PRO A 69 16.71 -8.21 -16.99
N GLN A 70 15.41 -8.42 -16.75
CA GLN A 70 14.42 -8.63 -17.83
C GLN A 70 13.96 -7.34 -18.51
N LYS A 71 14.22 -6.16 -17.93
CA LYS A 71 13.85 -4.87 -18.51
C LYS A 71 14.34 -4.69 -19.96
N THR A 72 15.50 -5.27 -20.29
CA THR A 72 16.11 -5.22 -21.62
C THR A 72 15.79 -6.42 -22.50
N LYS A 73 15.15 -7.46 -21.95
CA LYS A 73 14.91 -8.75 -22.64
C LYS A 73 13.48 -8.88 -23.16
N MET A 74 12.52 -8.24 -22.51
CA MET A 74 11.11 -8.33 -22.88
C MET A 74 10.69 -7.18 -23.81
N PRO A 75 9.76 -7.44 -24.75
CA PRO A 75 9.26 -6.40 -25.66
C PRO A 75 8.30 -5.42 -24.96
N SER A 76 7.65 -5.85 -23.87
CA SER A 76 6.70 -5.04 -23.11
C SER A 76 7.03 -5.01 -21.63
N MET A 77 6.89 -3.82 -21.04
CA MET A 77 6.97 -3.60 -19.60
C MET A 77 5.93 -4.45 -18.84
N ASN A 78 4.71 -4.56 -19.36
CA ASN A 78 3.64 -5.28 -18.68
C ASN A 78 3.93 -6.78 -18.57
N GLU A 79 4.52 -7.38 -19.61
CA GLU A 79 4.92 -8.79 -19.60
C GLU A 79 6.07 -9.03 -18.61
N ALA A 80 7.05 -8.15 -18.58
CA ALA A 80 8.14 -8.22 -17.62
C ALA A 80 7.62 -8.09 -16.17
N VAL A 81 6.73 -7.13 -15.92
CA VAL A 81 6.12 -6.95 -14.58
C VAL A 81 5.34 -8.18 -14.15
N LYS A 82 4.54 -8.79 -15.03
CA LYS A 82 3.80 -10.03 -14.71
C LYS A 82 4.70 -11.19 -14.37
N GLN A 83 5.84 -11.31 -15.05
CA GLN A 83 6.80 -12.37 -14.73
C GLN A 83 7.47 -12.13 -13.38
N ILE A 84 7.86 -10.89 -13.08
CA ILE A 84 8.43 -10.51 -11.79
C ILE A 84 7.41 -10.68 -10.67
N GLU A 85 6.14 -10.34 -10.91
CA GLU A 85 5.04 -10.59 -9.97
C GLU A 85 4.93 -12.08 -9.64
N GLN A 86 4.97 -12.94 -10.67
CA GLN A 86 4.90 -14.38 -10.47
C GLN A 86 6.12 -14.92 -9.71
N GLU A 87 7.31 -14.36 -9.96
CA GLU A 87 8.53 -14.67 -9.21
C GLU A 87 8.36 -14.28 -7.73
N VAL A 88 7.92 -13.05 -7.45
CA VAL A 88 7.66 -12.57 -6.08
C VAL A 88 6.64 -13.48 -5.38
N LEU A 89 5.51 -13.80 -6.02
CA LEU A 89 4.47 -14.66 -5.43
C LEU A 89 4.94 -16.08 -5.10
N THR A 90 5.96 -16.59 -5.80
CA THR A 90 6.43 -17.97 -5.63
C THR A 90 7.67 -18.08 -4.75
N THR A 91 8.45 -17.01 -4.65
CA THR A 91 9.75 -17.03 -3.96
C THR A 91 9.77 -16.20 -2.69
N TRP A 92 8.86 -15.22 -2.53
CA TRP A 92 8.83 -14.35 -1.36
C TRP A 92 7.79 -14.79 -0.35
N PRO A 93 8.10 -14.74 0.96
CA PRO A 93 7.09 -14.91 2.00
C PRO A 93 6.14 -13.72 2.02
N THR A 94 4.90 -13.96 2.43
CA THR A 94 3.84 -12.94 2.51
C THR A 94 4.25 -11.70 3.30
N GLU A 95 4.97 -11.88 4.40
CA GLU A 95 5.46 -10.79 5.24
C GLU A 95 6.46 -9.89 4.50
N ALA A 96 7.36 -10.48 3.70
CA ALA A 96 8.31 -9.71 2.89
C ALA A 96 7.58 -8.89 1.82
N ILE A 97 6.52 -9.45 1.22
CA ILE A 97 5.69 -8.76 0.23
C ILE A 97 5.02 -7.54 0.88
N ALA A 98 4.40 -7.71 2.05
CA ALA A 98 3.74 -6.62 2.76
C ALA A 98 4.72 -5.50 3.17
N GLN A 99 5.91 -5.86 3.67
CA GLN A 99 6.93 -4.87 4.03
C GLN A 99 7.47 -4.13 2.81
N ALA A 100 7.76 -4.84 1.71
CA ALA A 100 8.23 -4.23 0.47
C ALA A 100 7.15 -3.34 -0.17
N GLU A 101 5.88 -3.74 -0.13
CA GLU A 101 4.75 -2.92 -0.58
C GLU A 101 4.75 -1.57 0.15
N ASN A 102 4.86 -1.57 1.49
CA ASN A 102 4.90 -0.34 2.29
C ASN A 102 6.07 0.57 1.90
N VAL A 103 7.25 -0.01 1.63
CA VAL A 103 8.42 0.74 1.15
C VAL A 103 8.12 1.39 -0.20
N VAL A 104 7.57 0.65 -1.16
CA VAL A 104 7.27 1.17 -2.50
C VAL A 104 6.19 2.25 -2.45
N MET A 105 5.13 2.05 -1.64
CA MET A 105 4.08 3.05 -1.44
C MET A 105 4.66 4.36 -0.90
N ARG A 106 5.55 4.28 0.10
CA ARG A 106 6.23 5.45 0.68
C ARG A 106 7.15 6.13 -0.33
N LEU A 107 7.99 5.37 -1.04
CA LEU A 107 8.88 5.91 -2.07
C LEU A 107 8.08 6.66 -3.16
N SER A 108 6.91 6.12 -3.51
CA SER A 108 6.02 6.64 -4.55
C SER A 108 5.13 7.81 -4.09
N GLY A 109 5.18 8.18 -2.81
CA GLY A 109 4.29 9.19 -2.21
C GLY A 109 2.81 8.78 -2.25
N MET A 110 2.54 7.46 -2.20
CA MET A 110 1.19 6.89 -2.21
C MET A 110 0.70 6.50 -0.82
N SER A 111 1.58 6.45 0.17
CA SER A 111 1.25 6.42 1.58
C SER A 111 1.86 7.64 2.28
N GLU A 112 1.07 8.28 3.15
CA GLU A 112 1.61 9.31 4.03
C GLU A 112 2.40 8.66 5.17
N PHE A 113 3.47 9.32 5.60
CA PHE A 113 3.93 9.10 6.96
C PHE A 113 2.77 9.47 7.88
N VAL A 114 2.21 8.51 8.60
CA VAL A 114 1.53 8.85 9.86
C VAL A 114 2.64 9.31 10.80
N VAL A 115 3.12 10.55 10.63
CA VAL A 115 3.77 11.24 11.73
C VAL A 115 2.66 11.37 12.74
N ASN A 116 2.69 10.51 13.75
CA ASN A 116 1.89 10.69 14.94
C ASN A 116 2.41 11.97 15.63
N ASP A 117 2.06 13.14 15.11
CA ASP A 117 1.98 14.39 15.85
C ASP A 117 0.82 14.23 16.84
N ALA A 118 0.94 13.27 17.76
CA ALA A 118 0.22 13.35 18.99
C ALA A 118 0.82 14.56 19.72
N PRO A 119 0.04 15.62 20.02
CA PRO A 119 0.52 16.54 21.03
C PRO A 119 0.70 15.70 22.28
N GLU A 120 1.91 15.71 22.83
CA GLU A 120 2.16 15.35 24.22
C GLU A 120 1.29 16.31 25.05
N GLN A 121 0.03 15.92 25.26
CA GLN A 121 -0.92 16.72 26.00
C GLN A 121 -0.57 16.51 27.47
N ALA A 122 0.25 17.43 27.93
CA ALA A 122 0.68 17.59 29.30
C ALA A 122 -0.48 17.34 30.27
N ASP A 123 -0.14 16.59 31.31
CA ASP A 123 -0.86 16.45 32.56
C ASP A 123 -1.32 17.85 33.06
N ASP A 124 -2.60 18.17 32.93
CA ASP A 124 -3.23 19.28 33.64
C ASP A 124 -4.51 18.77 34.30
N ALA A 125 -4.34 18.34 35.55
CA ALA A 125 -5.42 18.10 36.48
C ALA A 125 -6.06 19.46 36.88
N GLY A 126 -7.32 19.69 36.50
CA GLY A 126 -8.11 20.84 36.95
C GLY A 126 -9.62 20.61 36.74
N PRO A 127 -10.50 21.12 37.62
CA PRO A 127 -11.62 20.35 38.17
C PRO A 127 -12.92 20.40 37.34
N ALA A 128 -13.68 19.31 37.46
CA ALA A 128 -15.00 19.10 36.87
C ALA A 128 -16.02 20.17 37.27
N GLU A 129 -16.64 20.81 36.28
CA GLU A 129 -17.89 21.57 36.49
C GLU A 129 -19.12 20.72 36.16
N PRO A 130 -20.20 20.82 36.98
CA PRO A 130 -21.32 19.89 36.96
C PRO A 130 -22.28 20.15 35.79
N VAL A 131 -22.68 19.06 35.15
CA VAL A 131 -23.83 18.94 34.24
C VAL A 131 -25.10 19.46 34.92
N SER A 132 -25.61 20.60 34.44
CA SER A 132 -26.93 21.11 34.83
C SER A 132 -28.02 20.49 33.94
N ALA A 133 -28.70 19.49 34.49
CA ALA A 133 -29.85 18.83 33.90
C ALA A 133 -31.09 19.77 33.88
N GLY A 134 -31.47 20.25 32.69
CA GLY A 134 -32.76 20.87 32.40
C GLY A 134 -33.65 19.91 31.62
N LYS A 135 -34.79 19.54 32.21
CA LYS A 135 -35.71 18.47 31.79
C LYS A 135 -36.94 19.08 31.08
N CYS A 136 -37.49 18.37 30.08
CA CYS A 136 -38.89 18.39 29.60
C CYS A 136 -39.47 19.76 29.13
N SER A 137 -40.43 19.92 28.20
CA SER A 137 -41.55 19.11 27.69
C SER A 137 -42.05 19.79 26.39
N THR A 138 -42.37 19.04 25.33
CA THR A 138 -43.74 18.71 24.83
C THR A 138 -44.30 19.66 23.76
N VAL A 139 -44.84 19.00 22.73
CA VAL A 139 -45.59 19.41 21.53
C VAL A 139 -46.74 20.40 21.76
N SER A 140 -46.91 21.34 20.81
CA SER A 140 -48.12 21.51 19.97
C SER A 140 -47.98 22.71 19.04
#